data_AF-A0AAU4UKK5-F1
#
_entry.id   AF-A0AAU4UKK5-F1
#
_cell.length_a   1.000
_cell.length_b   1.000
_cell.length_c   1.000
_cell.angle_alpha   90.00
_cell.angle_beta   90.00
_cell.angle_gamma   90.00
#
_symmetry.space_group_name_H-M   'P 1'
#
loop_
_entity.id
_entity.type
_entity.pdbx_description
1 polymer ?
#
loop_
_entity_poly.entity_id
_entity_poly.type
_entity_poly.pdbx_seq_one_letter_code
_entity_poly.pdbx_strand_id
1 'polypeptide(L)'
;MSMFGDSPYEVLGLEVGASWADVQAAYRQGLNAAQRDRELRDRLSRARNALSRPGERRVAELLTPLPGTLPSDASSALLAEARRHMARVAPLMPDSTSFVPPPG
;
A
#
# COMPACT_ATOMS: atom_id res chain seq x y z
N MET A 1 9.33 -9.51 -19.39
CA MET A 1 10.07 -8.42 -18.70
C MET A 1 9.10 -7.27 -18.50
N SER A 2 8.45 -7.18 -17.33
CA SER A 2 7.58 -6.05 -17.00
C SER A 2 8.44 -5.01 -16.27
N MET A 3 9.02 -4.05 -17.01
CA MET A 3 10.04 -3.16 -16.44
C MET A 3 9.50 -1.93 -15.72
N PHE A 4 8.20 -1.64 -15.78
CA PHE A 4 7.57 -0.56 -15.01
C PHE A 4 6.13 -0.98 -14.72
N GLY A 5 5.87 -1.35 -13.46
CA GLY A 5 4.54 -1.78 -13.05
C GLY A 5 3.56 -0.61 -12.93
N ASP A 6 2.29 -0.95 -12.68
CA ASP A 6 1.13 -0.07 -12.77
C ASP A 6 1.13 1.07 -11.74
N SER A 7 2.06 1.05 -10.77
CA SER A 7 2.14 2.07 -9.72
C SER A 7 2.95 3.30 -10.15
N PRO A 8 2.48 4.53 -9.83
CA PRO A 8 3.24 5.75 -10.09
C PRO A 8 4.57 5.83 -9.34
N TYR A 9 4.72 5.11 -8.21
CA TYR A 9 5.99 5.03 -7.49
C TYR A 9 7.02 4.19 -8.26
N GLU A 10 6.60 3.05 -8.81
CA GLU A 10 7.47 2.18 -9.61
C GLU A 10 7.89 2.83 -10.93
N VAL A 11 6.97 3.55 -11.59
CA VAL A 11 7.27 4.32 -12.81
C VAL A 11 8.37 5.37 -12.55
N LEU A 12 8.43 5.94 -11.34
CA LEU A 12 9.45 6.90 -10.95
C LEU A 12 10.67 6.25 -10.26
N GLY A 13 10.65 4.94 -10.01
CA GLY A 13 11.71 4.24 -9.27
C GLY A 13 11.83 4.69 -7.82
N LEU A 14 10.71 5.00 -7.16
CA LEU A 14 10.64 5.50 -5.80
C LEU A 14 9.98 4.50 -4.85
N GLU A 15 10.34 4.59 -3.58
CA GLU A 15 9.61 3.91 -2.52
C GLU A 15 8.28 4.60 -2.20
N VAL A 16 7.32 3.81 -1.71
CA VAL A 16 6.03 4.32 -1.25
C VAL A 16 6.25 5.30 -0.10
N GLY A 17 5.60 6.47 -0.17
CA GLY A 17 5.76 7.52 0.84
C GLY A 17 6.93 8.48 0.60
N ALA A 18 7.68 8.31 -0.51
CA ALA A 18 8.73 9.25 -0.90
C ALA A 18 8.25 10.72 -0.87
N SER A 19 9.14 11.62 -0.46
CA SER A 19 8.78 13.03 -0.31
C SER A 19 8.45 13.66 -1.66
N TRP A 20 7.74 14.79 -1.65
CA TRP A 20 7.48 15.52 -2.90
C TRP A 20 8.77 15.99 -3.59
N ALA A 21 9.83 16.26 -2.81
CA ALA A 21 11.14 16.60 -3.35
C ALA A 21 11.74 15.43 -4.14
N ASP A 22 11.64 14.20 -3.61
CA ASP A 22 12.12 12.99 -4.26
C ASP A 22 11.35 12.70 -5.55
N VAL A 23 10.02 12.86 -5.52
CA VAL A 23 9.16 12.75 -6.71
C VAL A 23 9.61 13.69 -7.82
N GLN A 24 9.92 14.94 -7.48
CA GLN A 24 10.37 15.93 -8.46
C GLN A 24 11.79 15.67 -8.97
N ALA A 25 12.69 15.19 -8.11
CA ALA A 25 14.03 14.79 -8.49
C ALA A 25 14.01 13.61 -9.46
N ALA A 26 13.26 12.55 -9.12
CA ALA A 26 13.09 11.37 -9.97
C ALA A 26 12.44 11.72 -11.31
N TYR A 27 11.41 12.56 -11.31
CA TYR A 27 10.77 13.02 -12.55
C TYR A 27 11.75 13.72 -13.48
N ARG A 28 12.55 14.67 -12.96
CA ARG A 28 13.57 15.38 -13.74
C ARG A 28 14.64 14.44 -14.29
N GLN A 29 15.13 13.51 -13.46
CA GLN A 29 16.10 12.51 -13.87
C GLN A 29 15.54 11.60 -14.97
N GLY A 30 14.30 11.14 -14.80
CA GLY A 30 13.59 10.33 -15.80
C GLY A 30 13.38 11.06 -17.12
N LEU A 31 13.03 12.36 -17.10
CA LEU A 31 12.90 13.16 -18.32
C LEU A 31 14.22 13.28 -19.08
N ASN A 32 15.33 13.47 -18.37
CA ASN A 32 16.66 13.54 -18.97
C ASN A 32 17.06 12.18 -19.58
N ALA A 33 16.76 11.08 -18.89
CA ALA A 33 17.03 9.73 -19.37
C ALA A 33 16.16 9.34 -20.58
N ALA A 34 14.90 9.78 -20.60
CA ALA A 34 13.96 9.45 -21.68
C ALA A 34 14.33 10.09 -23.03
N GLN A 35 15.10 11.17 -23.06
CA GLN A 35 15.53 11.87 -24.27
C GLN A 35 14.36 12.13 -25.25
N ARG A 36 14.25 11.32 -26.32
CA ARG A 36 13.22 11.40 -27.38
C ARG A 36 12.08 10.39 -27.24
N ASP A 37 12.12 9.51 -26.24
CA ASP A 37 11.04 8.56 -25.97
C ASP A 37 9.82 9.31 -25.41
N ARG A 38 8.84 9.54 -26.28
CA ARG A 38 7.60 10.24 -25.93
C ARG A 38 6.75 9.42 -24.96
N GLU A 39 6.66 8.11 -25.15
CA GLU A 39 5.82 7.24 -24.32
C GLU A 39 6.34 7.17 -22.87
N LEU A 40 7.65 7.13 -22.70
CA LEU A 40 8.28 7.18 -21.39
C LEU A 40 8.04 8.54 -20.71
N ARG A 41 8.17 9.65 -21.44
CA ARG A 41 7.87 11.00 -20.90
C ARG A 41 6.41 11.16 -20.48
N ASP A 42 5.48 10.60 -21.26
CA ASP A 42 4.05 10.60 -20.93
C ASP A 42 3.75 9.73 -19.70
N ARG A 43 4.41 8.58 -19.55
CA ARG A 43 4.32 7.74 -18.34
C ARG A 43 4.84 8.47 -17.10
N LEU A 44 6.05 9.04 -17.16
CA LEU A 44 6.65 9.80 -16.07
C LEU A 44 5.76 10.99 -15.65
N SER A 45 5.16 11.68 -16.62
CA SER A 45 4.28 12.82 -16.35
C SER A 45 2.97 12.39 -15.69
N ARG A 46 2.37 11.28 -16.14
CA ARG A 46 1.19 10.69 -15.47
C ARG A 46 1.49 10.27 -14.04
N ALA A 47 2.62 9.60 -13.82
CA ALA A 47 3.04 9.18 -12.48
C ALA A 47 3.24 10.36 -11.52
N ARG A 48 3.98 11.39 -11.96
CA ARG A 48 4.19 12.62 -11.18
C ARG A 48 2.86 13.34 -10.89
N ASN A 49 1.94 13.38 -11.86
CA ASN A 49 0.63 14.00 -11.66
C ASN A 49 -0.23 13.23 -10.65
N ALA A 50 -0.23 11.90 -10.69
CA ALA A 50 -0.94 11.08 -9.71
C ALA A 50 -0.42 11.33 -8.28
N LEU A 51 0.89 11.41 -8.09
CA LEU A 51 1.50 11.67 -6.79
C LEU A 51 1.36 13.13 -6.31
N SER A 52 1.02 14.06 -7.21
CA SER A 52 0.76 15.47 -6.86
C SER A 52 -0.59 15.69 -6.19
N ARG A 53 -1.54 14.77 -6.39
CA ARG A 53 -2.91 14.87 -5.91
C ARG A 53 -3.06 14.02 -4.65
N PRO A 54 -3.43 14.59 -3.48
CA PRO A 54 -3.48 13.84 -2.22
C PRO A 54 -4.35 12.58 -2.27
N GLY A 55 -5.50 12.63 -2.97
CA GLY A 55 -6.39 11.49 -3.12
C GLY A 55 -5.79 10.36 -3.97
N GLU A 56 -5.25 10.69 -5.14
CA GLU A 56 -4.62 9.72 -6.04
C GLU A 56 -3.33 9.15 -5.46
N ARG A 57 -2.55 9.98 -4.76
CA ARG A 57 -1.37 9.54 -4.00
C ARG A 57 -1.74 8.51 -2.96
N ARG A 58 -2.83 8.72 -2.21
CA ARG A 58 -3.29 7.76 -1.19
C ARG A 58 -3.76 6.45 -1.81
N VAL A 59 -4.43 6.50 -2.95
CA VAL A 59 -4.80 5.29 -3.71
C VAL A 59 -3.54 4.55 -4.17
N ALA A 60 -2.54 5.27 -4.69
CA ALA A 60 -1.26 4.67 -5.09
C ALA A 60 -0.52 4.04 -3.90
N GLU A 61 -0.52 4.68 -2.73
CA GLU A 61 0.08 4.13 -1.51
C GLU A 61 -0.60 2.83 -1.05
N LEU A 62 -1.93 2.71 -1.23
CA LEU A 62 -2.68 1.50 -0.88
C LEU A 62 -2.49 0.36 -1.89
N LEU A 63 -2.31 0.69 -3.17
CA LEU A 63 -2.18 -0.28 -4.26
C LEU A 63 -0.74 -0.73 -4.49
N THR A 64 0.25 0.06 -4.07
CA THR A 64 1.66 -0.32 -4.22
C THR A 64 2.02 -1.30 -3.11
N PRO A 65 2.46 -2.53 -3.44
CA PRO A 65 2.91 -3.47 -2.43
C PRO A 65 4.01 -2.85 -1.59
N LEU A 66 3.83 -2.81 -0.27
CA LEU A 66 4.88 -2.33 0.62
C LEU A 66 6.10 -3.27 0.53
N PRO A 67 7.33 -2.75 0.44
CA PRO A 67 8.53 -3.56 0.55
C PRO A 67 8.57 -4.15 1.95
N GLY A 68 8.20 -5.42 2.06
CA GLY A 68 7.95 -6.05 3.34
C GLY A 68 7.25 -7.38 3.17
N THR A 69 7.82 -8.28 2.37
CA THR A 69 7.60 -9.70 2.63
C THR A 69 8.20 -9.97 4.01
N LEU A 70 7.35 -10.03 5.04
CA LEU A 70 7.74 -10.68 6.29
C LEU A 70 8.32 -12.04 5.88
N PRO A 71 9.55 -12.40 6.31
CA PRO A 71 10.08 -13.73 6.03
C PRO A 71 9.01 -14.74 6.42
N SER A 72 8.71 -15.70 5.54
CA SER A 72 7.55 -16.60 5.66
C SER A 72 7.43 -17.20 7.07
N ASP A 73 8.57 -17.50 7.70
CA ASP A 73 8.69 -18.02 9.05
C ASP A 73 8.22 -17.03 10.14
N ALA A 74 8.50 -15.73 9.98
CA ALA A 74 8.04 -14.68 10.89
C ALA A 74 6.53 -14.45 10.77
N SER A 75 5.98 -14.49 9.55
CA SER A 75 4.53 -14.40 9.34
C SER A 75 3.79 -15.55 10.01
N SER A 76 4.29 -16.78 9.84
CA SER A 76 3.70 -17.96 10.48
C SER A 76 3.80 -17.93 12.00
N ALA A 77 4.94 -17.48 12.55
CA ALA A 77 5.13 -17.34 13.99
C ALA A 77 4.19 -16.29 14.60
N LEU A 78 4.02 -15.13 13.94
CA LEU A 78 3.15 -14.06 14.40
C LEU A 78 1.67 -14.47 14.30
N LEU A 79 1.29 -15.20 13.25
CA LEU A 79 -0.05 -15.78 13.12
C LEU A 79 -0.32 -16.87 14.16
N ALA A 80 0.67 -17.69 14.50
CA ALA A 80 0.58 -18.71 15.55
C ALA A 80 0.44 -18.09 16.94
N GLU A 81 1.19 -17.02 17.23
CA GLU A 81 1.09 -16.28 18.50
C GLU A 81 -0.26 -15.56 18.60
N ALA A 82 -0.75 -14.95 17.52
CA ALA A 82 -2.08 -14.35 17.47
C ALA A 82 -3.20 -15.38 17.73
N ARG A 83 -3.08 -16.59 17.17
CA ARG A 83 -4.02 -17.71 17.45
C ARG A 83 -3.95 -18.16 18.90
N ARG A 84 -2.76 -18.27 19.49
CA ARG A 84 -2.60 -18.59 20.91
C ARG A 84 -3.23 -17.52 21.79
N HIS A 85 -3.05 -16.25 21.44
CA HIS A 85 -3.66 -15.14 22.17
C HIS A 85 -5.19 -15.19 22.08
N MET A 86 -5.76 -15.40 20.89
CA MET A 86 -7.20 -15.56 20.72
C MET A 86 -7.75 -16.79 21.45
N ALA A 87 -7.01 -17.90 21.51
CA ALA A 87 -7.40 -19.07 22.28
C ALA A 87 -7.40 -18.83 23.80
N ARG A 88 -6.63 -17.85 24.29
CA ARG A 88 -6.61 -17.43 25.70
C ARG A 88 -7.69 -16.41 26.04
N VAL A 89 -8.17 -15.66 25.04
CA VAL A 89 -9.29 -14.75 25.22
C VAL A 89 -10.56 -15.60 25.22
N ALA A 90 -11.14 -15.80 26.40
CA ALA A 90 -12.43 -16.47 26.54
C ALA A 90 -13.46 -15.75 25.63
N PRO A 91 -14.32 -16.50 24.90
CA PRO A 91 -15.38 -15.88 24.13
C PRO A 91 -16.18 -14.98 25.05
N LEU A 92 -16.36 -13.71 24.66
CA LEU A 92 -17.40 -12.85 25.25
C LEU A 92 -18.74 -13.49 24.89
N MET A 93 -19.17 -14.44 25.70
CA MET A 93 -20.52 -14.96 25.64
C MET A 93 -21.43 -13.76 25.94
N PRO A 94 -22.42 -13.45 25.08
CA PRO A 94 -23.42 -12.48 25.45
C PRO A 94 -24.12 -13.00 26.72
N ASP A 95 -24.12 -12.19 27.78
CA ASP A 95 -24.82 -12.50 29.01
C ASP A 95 -26.28 -12.84 28.68
N SER A 96 -26.67 -14.08 29.00
CA SER A 96 -28.00 -14.62 28.69
C SER A 96 -29.14 -13.92 29.46
N THR A 97 -28.85 -12.90 30.25
CA THR A 97 -29.80 -12.14 31.05
C THR A 97 -30.44 -10.95 30.32
N SER A 98 -30.00 -10.63 29.09
CA SER A 98 -30.54 -9.47 28.34
C SER A 98 -31.73 -9.79 27.41
N PHE A 99 -32.21 -11.04 27.35
CA PHE A 99 -33.36 -11.40 26.52
C PHE A 99 -34.65 -11.38 27.35
N VAL A 100 -35.19 -10.19 27.59
CA VAL A 100 -36.59 -10.04 28.04
C VAL A 100 -37.47 -9.96 26.78
N PRO A 101 -38.28 -10.99 26.46
CA PRO A 101 -39.22 -10.89 25.35
C PRO A 101 -40.33 -9.87 25.70
N PRO A 102 -40.82 -9.09 24.72
CA PRO A 102 -41.89 -8.12 24.97
C PRO A 102 -43.21 -8.83 25.34
N PRO A 103 -44.04 -8.23 26.21
CA PRO A 103 -45.35 -8.79 26.53
C PRO A 103 -46.27 -8.71 25.29
N GLY A 104 -47.04 -9.78 25.09
CA GLY A 104 -48.06 -9.89 24.04
C GLY A 104 -49.32 -9.07 24.31
#